data_AF-X1BXL8-F1
#
_entry.id   AF-X1BXL8-F1
#
_cell.length_a   1.000
_cell.length_b   1.000
_cell.length_c   1.000
_cell.angle_alpha   90.00
_cell.angle_beta   90.00
_cell.angle_gamma   90.00
#
_symmetry.space_group_name_H-M   'P 1'
#
loop_
_entity.id
_entity.type
_entity.pdbx_description
1 polymer ?
#
loop_
_entity_poly.entity_id
_entity_poly.type
_entity_poly.pdbx_seq_one_letter_code
_entity_poly.pdbx_strand_id
1 'polypeptide(L)' 'MLIKTGFDISIIYSKEKDKNMINSRAKKSICMKTGLHLGKIFEEISEYSEGSGGGHDGAAALTFKQISIQFFLKLLKE' A
#
# COMPACT_ATOMS: atom_id res chain seq x y z
N MET A 1 -10.11 12.99 0.24
CA MET A 1 -9.30 11.86 0.75
C MET A 1 -10.25 10.87 1.39
N LEU A 2 -10.29 9.61 0.91
CA LEU A 2 -11.25 8.58 1.34
C LEU A 2 -11.28 8.36 2.87
N ILE A 3 -10.14 8.55 3.53
CA ILE A 3 -10.05 8.52 5.00
C ILE A 3 -11.00 9.53 5.69
N LYS A 4 -11.21 10.71 5.09
CA LYS A 4 -12.14 11.74 5.63
C LYS A 4 -13.61 11.41 5.38
N THR A 5 -13.92 10.48 4.48
CA THR A 5 -15.30 10.05 4.17
C THR A 5 -15.71 8.81 4.97
N GLY A 6 -14.91 8.41 5.97
CA GLY A 6 -15.24 7.34 6.91
C GLY A 6 -14.39 6.08 6.78
N PHE A 7 -13.66 5.88 5.68
CA PHE A 7 -12.84 4.68 5.48
C PHE A 7 -11.65 4.62 6.46
N ASP A 8 -11.42 3.46 7.05
CA ASP A 8 -10.29 3.22 7.97
C ASP A 8 -8.95 3.14 7.24
N ILE A 9 -8.97 2.52 6.06
CA ILE A 9 -7.84 2.37 5.14
C ILE A 9 -8.35 2.67 3.74
N SER A 10 -7.52 3.32 2.92
CA SER A 10 -7.80 3.53 1.50
C SER A 10 -6.60 3.13 0.67
N ILE A 11 -6.85 2.35 -0.39
CA ILE A 11 -5.84 1.89 -1.35
C ILE A 11 -6.32 2.32 -2.73
N ILE A 12 -5.50 3.06 -3.46
CA ILE A 12 -5.81 3.55 -4.80
C ILE A 12 -4.74 3.05 -5.75
N TYR A 13 -5.15 2.36 -6.81
CA TYR A 13 -4.30 1.95 -7.91
C TYR A 13 -4.43 2.92 -9.08
N SER A 14 -3.30 3.26 -9.70
CA SER A 14 -3.25 3.97 -10.97
C SER A 14 -2.24 3.30 -11.91
N LYS A 15 -2.49 3.45 -13.20
CA LYS A 15 -1.61 2.98 -14.28
C LYS A 15 -1.29 4.13 -15.21
N GLU A 16 -0.01 4.40 -15.37
CA GLU A 16 0.51 5.24 -16.46
C GLU A 16 1.20 4.35 -17.50
N LYS A 17 1.62 4.93 -18.64
CA LYS A 17 2.16 4.17 -19.78
C LYS A 17 3.19 3.12 -19.39
N ASP A 18 4.13 3.47 -18.51
CA ASP A 18 5.29 2.62 -18.19
C ASP A 18 5.38 2.24 -16.70
N LYS A 19 4.36 2.59 -15.90
CA LYS A 19 4.44 2.49 -14.45
C LYS A 19 3.08 2.25 -13.80
N ASN A 20 2.99 1.24 -12.95
CA ASN A 20 1.87 1.06 -12.04
C ASN A 20 2.21 1.70 -10.70
N MET A 21 1.19 2.25 -10.03
CA MET A 21 1.35 2.85 -8.71
C MET A 21 0.17 2.49 -7.82
N ILE A 22 0.47 2.22 -6.55
CA ILE A 22 -0.50 2.12 -5.47
C ILE A 22 -0.19 3.20 -4.44
N ASN A 23 -1.19 3.97 -4.06
CA ASN A 23 -1.12 4.91 -2.94
C ASN A 23 -2.04 4.43 -1.84
N SER A 24 -1.53 4.34 -0.61
CA SER A 24 -2.29 3.93 0.55
C SER A 24 -2.31 5.01 1.63
N ARG A 25 -3.42 5.05 2.37
CA ARG A 25 -3.59 5.86 3.57
C ARG A 25 -4.35 5.05 4.61
N ALA A 26 -4.10 5.30 5.87
CA ALA A 26 -4.86 4.78 6.99
C ALA A 26 -5.10 5.87 8.04
N LYS A 27 -6.19 5.76 8.81
CA LYS A 27 -6.40 6.61 9.99
C LYS A 27 -5.30 6.34 11.02
N LYS A 28 -4.74 7.39 11.62
CA LYS A 28 -3.75 7.27 12.70
C LYS A 28 -4.24 6.37 13.86
N SER A 29 -5.52 6.45 14.19
CA SER A 29 -6.13 5.61 15.23
C SER A 29 -6.08 4.11 14.89
N ILE A 30 -6.13 3.75 13.62
CA ILE A 30 -6.03 2.36 13.16
C ILE A 30 -4.58 1.90 13.28
N CYS A 31 -3.62 2.67 12.75
CA CYS A 31 -2.18 2.39 12.88
C CYS A 31 -1.77 2.13 14.33
N MET A 32 -2.21 2.98 15.27
CA MET A 32 -1.89 2.82 16.70
C MET A 32 -2.57 1.60 17.34
N LYS A 33 -3.81 1.29 16.96
CA LYS A 33 -4.58 0.19 17.58
C LYS A 33 -4.14 -1.19 17.09
N THR A 34 -3.76 -1.30 15.82
CA THR A 34 -3.45 -2.59 15.19
C THR A 34 -1.96 -2.82 14.98
N GLY A 35 -1.12 -1.78 15.11
CA GLY A 35 0.28 -1.83 14.71
C GLY A 35 0.48 -1.79 13.19
N LEU A 36 -0.57 -1.50 12.42
CA LEU A 36 -0.49 -1.41 10.95
C LEU A 36 0.58 -0.40 10.53
N HIS A 37 1.55 -0.86 9.75
CA HIS A 37 2.60 -0.03 9.19
C HIS A 37 2.68 -0.15 7.66
N LEU A 38 1.92 0.69 6.95
CA LEU A 38 1.83 0.64 5.48
C LEU A 38 3.19 0.81 4.78
N GLY A 39 4.08 1.65 5.31
CA GLY A 39 5.44 1.84 4.77
C GLY A 39 6.23 0.55 4.69
N LYS A 40 6.42 -0.14 5.82
CA LYS A 40 7.10 -1.44 5.91
C LYS A 40 6.48 -2.51 5.01
N ILE A 41 5.15 -2.59 4.97
CA ILE A 41 4.45 -3.52 4.08
C ILE A 41 4.86 -3.23 2.63
N PHE A 42 4.86 -1.97 2.21
CA PHE A 42 5.22 -1.59 0.83
C PHE A 42 6.72 -1.72 0.54
N GLU A 43 7.61 -1.51 1.51
CA GLU A 43 9.04 -1.82 1.41
C GLU A 43 9.24 -3.31 1.11
N GLU A 44 8.65 -4.19 1.92
CA GLU A 44 8.75 -5.65 1.75
C GLU A 44 8.20 -6.08 0.37
N ILE A 45 7.09 -5.50 -0.07
CA ILE A 45 6.51 -5.82 -1.38
C ILE A 45 7.42 -5.36 -2.54
N SER A 46 8.12 -4.24 -2.36
CA SER A 46 8.99 -3.69 -3.41
C SER A 46 10.20 -4.57 -3.71
N GLU A 47 10.63 -5.42 -2.78
CA GLU A 47 11.66 -6.44 -3.02
C GLU A 47 11.29 -7.42 -4.14
N TYR A 48 9.99 -7.62 -4.39
CA TYR A 48 9.45 -8.59 -5.35
C TYR A 48 8.75 -7.95 -6.55
N SER A 49 8.74 -6.62 -6.63
CA SER A 49 8.03 -5.90 -7.67
C SER A 49 8.97 -4.88 -8.27
N GLU A 50 9.47 -5.14 -9.49
CA GLU A 50 10.43 -4.29 -10.20
C GLU A 50 10.04 -2.80 -10.14
N GLY A 51 10.56 -2.08 -9.15
CA GLY A 51 9.84 -0.96 -8.57
C GLY A 51 10.39 -0.52 -7.21
N SER A 52 9.60 0.29 -6.49
CA SER A 52 9.98 0.88 -5.20
C SER A 52 8.73 1.08 -4.35
N GLY A 53 8.84 0.81 -3.05
CA GLY A 53 7.78 1.02 -2.08
C GLY A 53 8.31 1.51 -0.75
N GLY A 54 7.46 2.21 -0.01
CA GLY A 54 7.76 2.69 1.33
C GLY A 54 6.89 3.85 1.77
N GLY A 55 7.24 4.43 2.92
CA GLY A 55 6.51 5.54 3.53
C GLY A 55 6.35 5.39 5.04
N HIS A 56 5.30 6.00 5.58
CA HIS A 56 5.00 6.02 7.00
C HIS A 56 3.91 4.98 7.32
N ASP A 57 3.68 4.74 8.61
CA ASP A 57 2.65 3.83 9.11
C ASP A 57 1.25 4.09 8.53
N GLY A 58 0.84 5.36 8.46
CA GLY A 58 -0.46 5.79 7.95
C GLY A 58 -0.49 6.24 6.48
N ALA A 59 0.64 6.23 5.78
CA ALA A 59 0.73 6.74 4.42
C ALA A 59 1.91 6.15 3.66
N ALA A 60 1.65 5.34 2.63
CA ALA A 60 2.69 4.73 1.83
C ALA A 60 2.37 4.77 0.33
N ALA A 61 3.39 4.55 -0.49
CA ALA A 61 3.26 4.40 -1.93
C ALA A 61 4.10 3.23 -2.42
N LEU A 62 3.61 2.52 -3.43
CA LEU A 62 4.29 1.42 -4.10
C LEU A 62 4.24 1.68 -5.60
N THR A 63 5.34 1.44 -6.28
CA THR A 63 5.45 1.52 -7.72
C THR A 63 6.02 0.22 -8.26
N PHE A 64 5.53 -0.26 -9.39
CA PHE A 64 5.91 -1.55 -9.93
C PHE A 64 5.66 -1.64 -11.44
N LYS A 65 6.46 -2.43 -12.15
CA LYS A 65 6.21 -2.78 -13.56
C LYS A 65 5.22 -3.94 -13.70
N GLN A 66 5.45 -5.01 -12.95
CA GLN A 66 4.64 -6.23 -12.94
C GLN A 66 4.50 -6.70 -11.49
N ILE A 67 3.33 -7.23 -11.14
CA ILE A 67 3.07 -7.86 -9.84
C ILE A 67 2.54 -9.27 -10.08
N SER A 68 3.08 -10.24 -9.34
CA SER A 68 2.58 -11.62 -9.34
C SER A 68 1.24 -11.71 -8.61
N ILE A 69 0.30 -12.56 -9.06
CA ILE A 69 -1.00 -12.74 -8.40
C ILE A 69 -0.88 -13.20 -6.92
N GLN A 70 0.24 -13.85 -6.58
CA GLN A 70 0.57 -14.26 -5.21
C GLN A 70 0.64 -13.07 -4.24
N PHE A 71 0.91 -11.86 -4.76
CA PHE A 71 0.91 -10.62 -4.00
C PHE A 71 -0.48 -10.22 -3.47
N PHE A 72 -1.49 -10.20 -4.35
CA PHE A 72 -2.87 -9.86 -3.95
C PHE A 72 -3.39 -10.83 -2.88
N LEU A 73 -2.99 -12.09 -2.97
CA LEU A 73 -3.34 -13.12 -2.00
C LEU A 73 -2.64 -12.91 -0.65
N LYS A 74 -1.43 -12.34 -0.60
CA LYS A 74 -0.77 -12.01 0.67
C LYS A 74 -1.45 -10.80 1.35
N LEU A 75 -1.81 -9.77 0.58
CA LEU A 75 -2.51 -8.58 1.09
C LEU A 75 -3.91 -8.89 1.68
N LEU A 76 -4.58 -9.92 1.17
CA LEU A 76 -5.93 -10.31 1.62
C LEU A 76 -5.93 -11.34 2.78
N LYS A 77 -4.76 -11.87 3.16
CA LYS A 77 -4.64 -12.94 4.16
C LYS A 77 -4.21 -12.46 5.55
N GLU A 78 -3.86 -11.18 5.69
CA GLU A 78 -3.58 -10.51 6.96
C GLU A 78 -4.76 -9.61 7.36
#